data_AF-A0A7X9F9K4-F1
#
_entry.id   AF-A0A7X9F9K4-F1
#
_cell.length_a   1.000
_cell.length_b   1.000
_cell.length_c   1.000
_cell.angle_alpha   90.00
_cell.angle_beta   90.00
_cell.angle_gamma   90.00
#
_symmetry.space_group_name_H-M   'P 1'
#
loop_
_entity.id
_entity.type
_entity.pdbx_description
1 polymer ?
#
loop_
_entity_poly.entity_id
_entity_poly.type
_entity_poly.pdbx_seq_one_letter_code
_entity_poly.pdbx_strand_id
1 'polypeptide(L)'
;IYAGGQEQRDSAYHQGPVWPWLTGPFCEAWLRVYGSQGVAKVESIIYSFEEVMNEHGISTISEIYDGDPPHAPRGAVSQAWSVAEILRIIDILEKQYSVKR
;
A
#
# COMPACT_ATOMS: atom_id res chain seq x y z
N ILE A 1 6.00 1.81 -16.44
CA ILE A 1 7.08 0.88 -16.02
C ILE A 1 8.27 1.68 -15.52
N TYR A 2 8.72 1.46 -14.27
CA TYR A 2 9.90 2.09 -13.67
C TYR A 2 11.16 1.25 -13.95
N ALA A 3 11.86 1.58 -15.04
CA ALA A 3 13.04 0.85 -15.49
C ALA A 3 14.00 1.78 -16.26
N GLY A 4 15.18 1.26 -16.62
CA GLY A 4 16.18 2.00 -17.39
C GLY A 4 17.21 2.72 -16.50
N GLY A 5 17.91 3.68 -17.09
CA GLY A 5 18.90 4.51 -16.41
C GLY A 5 18.27 5.48 -15.42
N GLN A 6 19.12 6.27 -14.75
CA GLN A 6 18.65 7.21 -13.73
C GLN A 6 17.68 8.24 -14.30
N GLU A 7 17.98 8.88 -15.42
CA GLU A 7 17.11 9.90 -16.02
C GLU A 7 15.72 9.36 -16.37
N GLN A 8 15.64 8.14 -16.94
CA GLN A 8 14.34 7.53 -17.25
C GLN A 8 13.56 7.23 -15.97
N ARG A 9 14.22 6.69 -14.95
CA ARG A 9 13.59 6.39 -13.65
C ARG A 9 13.10 7.65 -12.97
N ASP A 10 13.92 8.69 -12.90
CA ASP A 10 13.57 9.97 -12.28
C ASP A 10 12.37 10.61 -12.98
N SER A 11 12.31 10.55 -14.31
CA SER A 11 11.17 11.05 -15.08
C SER A 11 9.87 10.27 -14.83
N ALA A 12 9.99 8.96 -14.59
CA ALA A 12 8.85 8.07 -14.38
C ALA A 12 8.39 7.98 -12.91
N TYR A 13 9.21 8.42 -11.94
CA TYR A 13 9.07 8.13 -10.50
C TYR A 13 7.69 8.50 -9.90
N HIS A 14 7.05 9.54 -10.46
CA HIS A 14 5.71 10.00 -10.08
C HIS A 14 4.69 9.95 -11.22
N GLN A 15 4.99 9.24 -12.31
CA GLN A 15 4.19 9.21 -13.55
C GLN A 15 3.85 7.78 -13.97
N GLY A 16 3.26 7.01 -13.06
CA GLY A 16 2.83 5.62 -13.32
C GLY A 16 3.15 4.61 -12.22
N PRO A 17 4.28 4.69 -11.50
CA PRO A 17 4.56 3.78 -10.39
C PRO A 17 3.51 3.93 -9.28
N VAL A 18 3.11 2.80 -8.72
CA VAL A 18 2.17 2.73 -7.61
C VAL A 18 2.95 2.85 -6.31
N TRP A 19 2.58 3.82 -5.50
CA TRP A 19 3.19 4.09 -4.20
C TRP A 19 2.31 3.50 -3.08
N PRO A 20 2.72 2.41 -2.41
CA PRO A 20 1.85 1.72 -1.47
C PRO A 20 1.43 2.55 -0.25
N TRP A 21 2.28 3.47 0.21
CA TRP A 21 1.94 4.36 1.33
C TRP A 21 0.67 5.19 1.08
N LEU A 22 0.32 5.49 -0.18
CA LEU A 22 -0.93 6.20 -0.52
C LEU A 22 -2.20 5.40 -0.16
N THR A 23 -2.06 4.09 0.08
CA THR A 23 -3.15 3.23 0.56
C THR A 23 -3.68 3.72 1.90
N GLY A 24 -2.81 4.21 2.79
CA GLY A 24 -3.22 4.68 4.11
C GLY A 24 -4.18 5.88 4.07
N PRO A 25 -3.80 7.04 3.49
CA PRO A 25 -4.72 8.17 3.38
C PRO A 25 -5.97 7.84 2.55
N PHE A 26 -5.87 6.97 1.53
CA PHE A 26 -7.03 6.49 0.78
C PHE A 26 -8.02 5.72 1.68
N CYS A 27 -7.54 4.70 2.40
CA CYS A 27 -8.37 3.87 3.26
C CYS A 27 -8.98 4.68 4.41
N GLU A 28 -8.22 5.57 5.03
CA GLU A 28 -8.76 6.44 6.08
C GLU A 28 -9.85 7.39 5.53
N ALA A 29 -9.63 8.01 4.37
CA ALA A 29 -10.65 8.83 3.74
C ALA A 29 -11.90 8.01 3.40
N TRP A 30 -11.72 6.77 2.94
CA TRP A 30 -12.82 5.85 2.66
C TRP A 30 -13.66 5.56 3.91
N LEU A 31 -13.00 5.23 5.04
CA LEU A 31 -13.69 5.03 6.32
C LEU A 31 -14.41 6.30 6.80
N ARG A 32 -13.81 7.49 6.61
CA ARG A 32 -14.45 8.76 6.99
C ARG A 32 -15.71 9.06 6.18
N VAL A 33 -15.74 8.69 4.90
CA VAL A 33 -16.90 8.92 4.02
C VAL A 33 -18.02 7.90 4.27
N TYR A 34 -17.67 6.62 4.41
CA TYR A 34 -18.64 5.53 4.42
C TYR A 34 -18.88 4.90 5.81
N GLY A 35 -18.11 5.28 6.82
CA GLY A 35 -18.17 4.72 8.16
C GLY A 35 -18.06 3.20 8.15
N SER A 36 -18.88 2.53 8.96
CA SER A 36 -18.90 1.07 9.10
C SER A 36 -19.19 0.32 7.79
N GLN A 37 -19.89 0.93 6.82
CA GLN A 37 -20.13 0.30 5.52
C GLN A 37 -18.85 0.20 4.67
N GLY A 38 -17.85 1.04 4.95
CA GLY A 38 -16.56 1.04 4.27
C GLY A 38 -15.57 -0.01 4.77
N VAL A 39 -15.81 -0.62 5.94
CA VAL A 39 -14.85 -1.51 6.65
C VAL A 39 -14.44 -2.69 5.77
N ALA A 40 -15.40 -3.43 5.21
CA ALA A 40 -15.10 -4.61 4.40
C ALA A 40 -14.23 -4.28 3.17
N LYS A 41 -14.41 -3.09 2.58
CA LYS A 41 -13.58 -2.64 1.45
C LYS A 41 -12.15 -2.34 1.89
N VAL A 42 -11.99 -1.69 3.04
CA VAL A 42 -10.68 -1.33 3.57
C VAL A 42 -9.92 -2.56 4.07
N GLU A 43 -10.58 -3.48 4.77
CA GLU A 43 -10.01 -4.78 5.13
C GLU A 43 -9.51 -5.53 3.89
N SER A 44 -10.34 -5.62 2.85
CA SER A 44 -9.94 -6.28 1.59
C SER A 44 -8.69 -5.67 0.97
N ILE A 45 -8.53 -4.33 1.01
CA ILE A 45 -7.33 -3.67 0.49
C ILE A 45 -6.12 -3.97 1.37
N ILE A 46 -6.26 -3.80 2.68
CA ILE A 46 -5.16 -3.94 3.64
C ILE A 46 -4.63 -5.38 3.68
N TYR A 47 -5.51 -6.37 3.74
CA TYR A 47 -5.10 -7.78 3.81
C TYR A 47 -4.58 -8.34 2.47
N SER A 48 -4.88 -7.69 1.33
CA SER A 48 -4.24 -8.07 0.05
C SER A 48 -2.72 -7.85 0.03
N PHE A 49 -2.17 -7.05 0.94
CA PHE A 49 -0.72 -6.87 1.05
C PHE A 49 0.02 -8.13 1.53
N GLU A 50 -0.67 -9.10 2.14
CA GLU A 50 -0.05 -10.36 2.56
C GLU A 50 0.62 -11.09 1.39
N GLU A 51 0.04 -11.01 0.18
CA GLU A 51 0.56 -11.64 -1.03
C GLU A 51 1.94 -11.09 -1.42
N VAL A 52 2.16 -9.78 -1.21
CA VAL A 52 3.38 -9.09 -1.66
C VAL A 52 4.49 -9.05 -0.59
N MET A 53 4.20 -9.47 0.65
CA MET A 53 5.11 -9.34 1.79
C MET A 53 6.40 -10.16 1.67
N ASN A 54 6.45 -11.14 0.76
CA ASN A 54 7.59 -12.02 0.51
C ASN A 54 8.11 -11.96 -0.94
N GLU A 55 7.67 -10.98 -1.74
CA GLU A 55 8.03 -10.89 -3.16
C GLU A 55 9.41 -10.26 -3.39
N HIS A 56 9.66 -9.07 -2.83
CA HIS A 56 10.92 -8.33 -3.02
C HIS A 56 11.87 -8.45 -1.82
N GLY A 57 11.30 -8.58 -0.62
CA GLY A 57 11.99 -8.69 0.66
C GLY A 57 11.19 -9.57 1.61
N ILE A 58 11.72 -9.80 2.83
CA ILE A 58 11.09 -10.67 3.81
C ILE A 58 10.23 -9.83 4.75
N SER A 59 8.94 -10.15 4.82
CA SER A 59 7.95 -9.50 5.69
C SER A 59 7.95 -7.97 5.57
N THR A 60 8.00 -7.44 4.35
CA THR A 60 8.05 -5.99 4.08
C THR A 60 7.30 -5.60 2.82
N ILE A 61 7.17 -4.30 2.59
CA ILE A 61 6.50 -3.71 1.42
C ILE A 61 7.52 -2.84 0.68
N SER A 62 7.56 -3.00 -0.65
CA SER A 62 8.47 -2.24 -1.52
C SER A 62 8.08 -0.78 -1.62
N GLU A 63 9.03 0.05 -2.05
CA GLU A 63 8.82 1.49 -2.24
C GLU A 63 7.75 1.81 -3.27
N ILE A 64 7.83 1.14 -4.40
CA ILE A 64 6.95 1.34 -5.55
C ILE A 64 6.73 0.01 -6.26
N TYR A 65 5.61 -0.08 -6.97
CA TYR A 65 5.28 -1.19 -7.86
C TYR A 65 5.01 -0.65 -9.27
N ASP A 66 5.25 -1.47 -10.29
CA ASP A 66 4.88 -1.10 -11.66
C ASP A 66 3.35 -0.94 -11.79
N GLY A 67 2.89 0.16 -12.40
CA GLY A 67 1.46 0.41 -12.59
C GLY A 67 0.78 -0.53 -13.60
N ASP A 68 1.55 -1.13 -14.50
CA ASP A 68 1.08 -2.12 -15.46
C ASP A 68 1.38 -3.56 -14.98
N PRO A 69 0.56 -4.56 -15.35
CA PRO A 69 0.87 -5.96 -15.08
C PRO A 69 2.27 -6.36 -15.58
N PRO A 70 3.02 -7.20 -14.85
CA PRO A 70 2.61 -7.98 -13.68
C PRO A 70 2.78 -7.25 -12.34
N HIS A 71 2.83 -5.91 -12.32
CA HIS A 71 2.98 -5.10 -11.10
C HIS A 71 4.23 -5.43 -10.28
N ALA A 72 5.36 -5.63 -10.93
CA ALA A 72 6.60 -6.01 -10.24
C ALA A 72 7.03 -4.95 -9.20
N PRO A 73 7.59 -5.38 -8.05
CA PRO A 73 8.14 -4.47 -7.06
C PRO A 73 9.41 -3.79 -7.58
N ARG A 74 9.59 -2.51 -7.22
CA ARG A 74 10.68 -1.63 -7.66
C ARG A 74 11.15 -0.73 -6.51
N GLY A 75 12.22 0.02 -6.77
CA GLY A 75 12.76 0.97 -5.80
C GLY A 75 13.40 0.28 -4.59
N ALA A 76 13.32 0.90 -3.42
CA ALA A 76 13.78 0.31 -2.18
C ALA A 76 12.99 -0.96 -1.84
N VAL A 77 13.71 -2.02 -1.46
CA VAL A 77 13.14 -3.33 -1.10
C VAL A 77 12.15 -3.24 0.07
N SER A 78 12.45 -2.38 1.03
CA SER A 78 11.69 -2.21 2.27
C SER A 78 11.50 -0.71 2.52
N GLN A 79 10.25 -0.29 2.65
CA GLN A 79 9.91 1.13 2.68
C GLN A 79 9.08 1.47 3.92
N ALA A 80 9.68 2.20 4.87
CA ALA A 80 9.15 2.39 6.21
C ALA A 80 7.74 3.04 6.25
N TRP A 81 7.55 4.13 5.52
CA TRP A 81 6.25 4.78 5.31
C TRP A 81 5.16 3.88 4.70
N SER A 82 5.44 3.03 3.71
CA SER A 82 4.43 2.06 3.22
C SER A 82 4.02 1.08 4.31
N VAL A 83 4.99 0.48 5.01
CA VAL A 83 4.71 -0.43 6.13
C VAL A 83 3.93 0.28 7.23
N ALA A 84 4.33 1.51 7.58
CA ALA A 84 3.67 2.29 8.62
C ALA A 84 2.22 2.62 8.27
N GLU A 85 1.92 2.98 7.02
CA GLU A 85 0.55 3.30 6.61
C GLU A 85 -0.37 2.07 6.64
N ILE A 86 0.12 0.89 6.28
CA ILE A 86 -0.66 -0.36 6.42
C ILE A 86 -0.95 -0.66 7.90
N LEU A 87 0.07 -0.62 8.76
CA LEU A 87 -0.10 -0.82 10.20
C LEU A 87 -1.04 0.20 10.83
N ARG A 88 -0.99 1.46 10.39
CA ARG A 88 -1.85 2.54 10.88
C ARG A 88 -3.33 2.28 10.56
N ILE A 89 -3.64 1.75 9.37
CA ILE A 89 -5.02 1.41 9.04
C ILE A 89 -5.50 0.19 9.81
N ILE A 90 -4.65 -0.82 10.02
CA ILE A 90 -4.97 -1.96 10.90
C ILE A 90 -5.34 -1.44 12.30
N ASP A 91 -4.54 -0.53 12.87
CA ASP A 91 -4.82 0.07 14.18
C ASP A 91 -6.16 0.84 14.22
N ILE A 92 -6.51 1.57 13.14
CA ILE A 92 -7.80 2.26 13.02
C ILE A 92 -8.96 1.26 13.00
N LEU A 93 -8.86 0.21 12.17
CA LEU A 93 -9.87 -0.85 12.10
C LEU A 93 -10.07 -1.49 13.47
N GLU A 94 -8.97 -1.84 14.13
CA GLU A 94 -9.01 -2.51 15.44
C GLU A 94 -9.62 -1.63 16.53
N LYS A 95 -9.25 -0.35 16.61
CA LYS A 95 -9.69 0.54 17.68
C LYS A 95 -11.08 1.12 17.47
N GLN A 96 -11.48 1.35 16.23
CA GLN A 96 -12.72 2.09 15.92
C GLN A 96 -13.83 1.20 15.37
N TYR A 97 -13.48 0.07 14.74
CA TYR A 97 -14.43 -0.76 14.00
C TYR A 97 -14.49 -2.21 14.47
N SER A 98 -13.62 -2.66 15.39
CA SER A 98 -13.78 -3.97 16.01
C SER A 98 -15.12 -4.07 16.74
N VAL A 99 -15.93 -5.05 16.34
CA VAL A 99 -16.99 -5.55 17.20
C VAL A 99 -16.30 -6.14 18.42
N LYS A 100 -16.55 -5.60 19.63
CA LYS A 100 -16.15 -6.27 20.87
C LYS A 100 -16.72 -7.69 20.82
N ARG A 101 -15.84 -8.67 20.57
CA ARG A 101 -16.19 -10.09 20.68
C ARG A 101 -16.46 -10.43 22.14
#